data_AF-A0A518AVF2-F1
#
_entry.id   AF-A0A518AVF2-F1
#
_cell.length_a   1.000
_cell.length_b   1.000
_cell.length_c   1.000
_cell.angle_alpha   90.00
_cell.angle_beta   90.00
_cell.angle_gamma   90.00
#
_symmetry.space_group_name_H-M   'P 1'
#
loop_
_entity.id
_entity.type
_entity.pdbx_description
1 polymer ?
#
loop_
_entity_poly.entity_id
_entity_poly.type
_entity_poly.pdbx_seq_one_letter_code
_entity_poly.pdbx_strand_id
1 'polypeptide(L)'
;MRTQQRLHITSLAFMILMAATSAFSQQLLFSENFDSIALGPSVDENIVVYEFWSNFDTNPGSLPGWAIDNSEMPTGGVTEWRGWAFTDPDLWAITDLQARGQFQKGENVVAVADPDEWHDKSPGDGYYTTFMSTPAISVGSATEDTLSLQFDSSWRPEGFDDTIGGSFPSGTNNQTAVIRVAYNGGDYDTEVMRWDSNVGGQYFKPDATNETVTVDIPLPAGTSSISLEFGMEQARNDWWWAIDNIGLYDGDPTLSLVVDRDTGAMTIENGTNGAVDIKGYTITSEAGALDRADQTSPMSSRYSGWIPFGGNSPKNVVGEGHLSTYSIANNASETIGNVWQKFSIEEEDINFTYLDGNGEVVEGIVRFEGTSQTTPYLLGDFDFSGGAPDELDWPTIRDNFAADLSGMSEYDAYVHGDITGDGANDLADFIEFKRIFVAAHGLEAFQAMVSGAAVPEPSTFVLASLLTIGLVFKGRIIGRKRSQHAAV
;
A
#
# COMPACT_ATOMS: atom_id res chain seq x y z
N MET A 1 -21.75 -61.24 30.03
CA MET A 1 -21.74 -60.11 30.99
C MET A 1 -21.57 -58.84 30.16
N ARG A 2 -22.52 -57.92 30.28
CA ARG A 2 -22.75 -56.75 29.41
C ARG A 2 -21.55 -55.80 29.33
N THR A 3 -21.25 -55.23 28.16
CA THR A 3 -20.82 -53.82 27.99
C THR A 3 -20.79 -53.45 26.50
N GLN A 4 -21.80 -52.70 26.05
CA GLN A 4 -21.70 -51.30 25.58
C GLN A 4 -21.32 -51.18 24.09
N GLN A 5 -22.36 -51.13 23.23
CA GLN A 5 -22.29 -50.60 21.87
C GLN A 5 -21.96 -49.10 21.95
N ARG A 6 -20.80 -48.70 21.42
CA ARG A 6 -20.52 -47.30 21.12
C ARG A 6 -20.99 -47.02 19.70
N LEU A 7 -22.08 -46.28 19.59
CA LEU A 7 -22.62 -45.70 18.36
C LEU A 7 -21.52 -44.82 17.74
N HIS A 8 -21.02 -45.16 16.56
CA HIS A 8 -20.21 -44.27 15.75
C HIS A 8 -21.16 -43.26 15.11
N ILE A 9 -21.07 -42.00 15.53
CA ILE A 9 -21.64 -40.86 14.82
C ILE A 9 -20.64 -40.54 13.72
N THR A 10 -20.86 -41.08 12.52
CA THR A 10 -20.17 -40.63 11.31
C THR A 10 -20.68 -39.23 10.99
N SER A 11 -19.82 -38.22 11.21
CA SER A 11 -20.01 -36.88 10.66
C SER A 11 -20.10 -36.99 9.14
N LEU A 12 -21.28 -36.70 8.60
CA LEU A 12 -21.53 -36.64 7.17
C LEU A 12 -20.91 -35.32 6.67
N ALA A 13 -19.68 -35.37 6.18
CA ALA A 13 -19.08 -34.26 5.45
C ALA A 13 -19.90 -34.08 4.17
N PHE A 14 -20.60 -32.94 4.09
CA PHE A 14 -21.33 -32.52 2.90
C PHE A 14 -20.29 -32.07 1.87
N MET A 15 -19.82 -33.01 1.06
CA MET A 15 -18.91 -32.72 -0.06
C MET A 15 -19.76 -32.09 -1.16
N ILE A 16 -19.85 -30.75 -1.16
CA ILE A 16 -20.40 -29.99 -2.28
C ILE A 16 -19.43 -30.22 -3.44
N LEU A 17 -19.90 -30.97 -4.44
CA LEU A 17 -19.21 -31.12 -5.71
C LEU A 17 -19.28 -29.76 -6.42
N MET A 18 -18.31 -28.88 -6.16
CA MET A 18 -18.06 -27.75 -7.05
C MET A 18 -17.71 -28.35 -8.41
N ALA A 19 -18.60 -28.19 -9.38
CA ALA A 19 -18.17 -28.19 -10.76
C ALA A 19 -17.15 -27.05 -10.83
N ALA A 20 -15.88 -27.38 -11.09
CA ALA A 20 -14.90 -26.40 -11.50
C ALA A 20 -15.34 -25.87 -12.87
N THR A 21 -16.27 -24.92 -12.86
CA THR A 21 -16.23 -23.83 -13.83
C THR A 21 -14.88 -23.19 -13.60
N SER A 22 -14.03 -23.17 -14.62
CA SER A 22 -12.81 -22.39 -14.61
C SER A 22 -13.19 -20.95 -14.26
N ALA A 23 -13.03 -20.59 -12.99
CA ALA A 23 -12.99 -19.20 -12.58
C ALA A 23 -11.78 -18.62 -13.32
N PHE A 24 -12.03 -17.60 -14.14
CA PHE A 24 -10.94 -16.83 -14.73
C PHE A 24 -10.27 -16.09 -13.59
N SER A 25 -9.02 -16.44 -13.33
CA SER A 25 -8.18 -15.71 -12.39
C SER A 25 -7.53 -14.58 -13.17
N GLN A 26 -7.81 -13.34 -12.79
CA GLN A 26 -7.10 -12.18 -13.30
C GLN A 26 -5.64 -12.30 -12.82
N GLN A 27 -4.68 -12.46 -13.73
CA GLN A 27 -3.28 -12.62 -13.36
C GLN A 27 -2.56 -11.26 -13.33
N LEU A 28 -1.97 -10.89 -12.19
CA LEU A 28 -1.04 -9.75 -12.12
C LEU A 28 0.24 -10.07 -12.90
N LEU A 29 0.56 -9.24 -13.89
CA LEU A 29 1.76 -9.35 -14.73
C LEU A 29 2.87 -8.38 -14.31
N PHE A 30 2.50 -7.23 -13.75
CA PHE A 30 3.43 -6.19 -13.33
C PHE A 30 2.74 -5.22 -12.35
N SER A 31 3.47 -4.75 -11.34
CA SER A 31 3.05 -3.68 -10.45
C SER A 31 4.19 -2.71 -10.14
N GLU A 32 3.84 -1.46 -9.86
CA GLU A 32 4.75 -0.41 -9.37
C GLU A 32 3.97 0.62 -8.55
N ASN A 33 4.44 0.91 -7.33
CA ASN A 33 3.91 1.96 -6.46
C ASN A 33 4.97 3.01 -6.07
N PHE A 34 6.17 2.95 -6.66
CA PHE A 34 7.26 3.92 -6.48
C PHE A 34 7.84 4.07 -5.06
N ASP A 35 7.28 3.43 -4.04
CA ASP A 35 7.72 3.48 -2.63
C ASP A 35 9.20 3.11 -2.41
N SER A 36 9.78 2.34 -3.33
CA SER A 36 11.19 1.95 -3.29
C SER A 36 12.15 3.10 -3.60
N ILE A 37 11.65 4.23 -4.10
CA ILE A 37 12.46 5.39 -4.50
C ILE A 37 12.90 6.17 -3.26
N ALA A 38 14.21 6.30 -3.10
CA ALA A 38 14.78 7.19 -2.10
C ALA A 38 14.65 8.66 -2.52
N LEU A 39 13.96 9.45 -1.69
CA LEU A 39 13.83 10.90 -1.85
C LEU A 39 15.07 11.65 -1.34
N GLY A 40 15.35 12.79 -1.95
CA GLY A 40 16.46 13.69 -1.63
C GLY A 40 15.99 15.09 -1.19
N PRO A 41 16.93 15.97 -0.82
CA PRO A 41 16.60 17.29 -0.30
C PRO A 41 16.06 18.22 -1.39
N SER A 42 15.18 19.14 -0.99
CA SER A 42 14.73 20.24 -1.87
C SER A 42 15.91 21.09 -2.37
N VAL A 43 15.80 21.56 -3.61
CA VAL A 43 16.77 22.39 -4.32
C VAL A 43 16.25 23.82 -4.49
N ASP A 44 15.10 24.00 -5.14
CA ASP A 44 14.52 25.30 -5.46
C ASP A 44 13.29 25.66 -4.63
N GLU A 45 12.50 24.67 -4.19
CA GLU A 45 11.28 24.90 -3.38
C GLU A 45 11.57 25.43 -1.97
N ASN A 46 12.81 25.30 -1.50
CA ASN A 46 13.24 25.72 -0.15
C ASN A 46 12.41 25.13 1.00
N ILE A 47 11.81 23.96 0.79
CA ILE A 47 11.11 23.20 1.84
C ILE A 47 12.15 22.66 2.82
N VAL A 48 11.97 22.90 4.12
CA VAL A 48 12.97 22.60 5.18
C VAL A 48 12.96 21.11 5.58
N VAL A 49 12.76 20.23 4.60
CA VAL A 49 12.71 18.76 4.75
C VAL A 49 13.80 18.15 3.86
N TYR A 50 14.49 17.14 4.38
CA TYR A 50 15.65 16.53 3.69
C TYR A 50 15.28 15.41 2.71
N GLU A 51 14.04 14.92 2.75
CA GLU A 51 13.51 13.84 1.93
C GLU A 51 12.22 14.34 1.25
N PHE A 52 12.39 15.19 0.25
CA PHE A 52 11.29 15.89 -0.43
C PHE A 52 10.94 15.23 -1.75
N TRP A 53 11.94 14.98 -2.59
CA TRP A 53 11.72 14.65 -4.00
C TRP A 53 12.87 13.86 -4.62
N SER A 54 12.62 13.24 -5.78
CA SER A 54 13.63 12.67 -6.66
C SER A 54 13.23 12.87 -8.12
N ASN A 55 14.20 13.03 -9.03
CA ASN A 55 13.95 12.87 -10.46
C ASN A 55 15.12 12.17 -11.15
N PHE A 56 14.90 11.71 -12.39
CA PHE A 56 15.95 11.03 -13.16
C PHE A 56 17.12 11.95 -13.53
N ASP A 57 16.92 13.26 -13.66
CA ASP A 57 18.01 14.18 -13.99
C ASP A 57 19.06 14.26 -12.88
N THR A 58 18.63 14.15 -11.62
CA THR A 58 19.50 14.21 -10.44
C THR A 58 19.85 12.83 -9.88
N ASN A 59 19.01 11.82 -10.12
CA ASN A 59 19.20 10.44 -9.66
C ASN A 59 18.70 9.41 -10.70
N PRO A 60 19.40 9.19 -11.82
CA PRO A 60 18.96 8.31 -12.92
C PRO A 60 18.90 6.80 -12.58
N GLY A 61 19.17 6.44 -11.33
CA GLY A 61 19.09 5.07 -10.82
C GLY A 61 18.09 4.90 -9.68
N SER A 62 17.27 5.91 -9.39
CA SER A 62 16.23 5.83 -8.36
C SER A 62 15.22 4.71 -8.64
N LEU A 63 14.94 4.45 -9.93
CA LEU A 63 13.99 3.43 -10.35
C LEU A 63 14.60 2.55 -11.47
N PRO A 64 15.20 1.40 -11.14
CA PRO A 64 15.93 0.58 -12.12
C PRO A 64 15.07 0.14 -13.32
N GLY A 65 15.58 0.36 -14.53
CA GLY A 65 14.96 -0.08 -15.78
C GLY A 65 13.89 0.86 -16.34
N TRP A 66 13.46 1.84 -15.56
CA TRP A 66 12.62 2.94 -16.03
C TRP A 66 13.46 3.99 -16.76
N ALA A 67 12.80 4.81 -17.57
CA ALA A 67 13.43 5.90 -18.29
C ALA A 67 12.53 7.15 -18.29
N ILE A 68 13.14 8.33 -18.22
CA ILE A 68 12.46 9.61 -18.44
C ILE A 68 13.07 10.28 -19.66
N ASP A 69 12.23 10.71 -20.59
CA ASP A 69 12.60 11.53 -21.74
C ASP A 69 12.06 12.96 -21.57
N ASN A 70 12.98 13.89 -21.29
CA ASN A 70 12.74 15.32 -21.19
C ASN A 70 13.42 16.09 -22.34
N SER A 71 13.75 15.41 -23.45
CA SER A 71 14.50 16.00 -24.56
C SER A 71 13.72 17.08 -25.31
N GLU A 72 12.38 17.04 -25.24
CA GLU A 72 11.49 18.05 -25.81
C GLU A 72 11.16 19.20 -24.84
N MET A 73 11.56 19.10 -23.57
CA MET A 73 11.35 20.18 -22.60
C MET A 73 12.31 21.35 -22.83
N PRO A 74 11.85 22.60 -22.63
CA PRO A 74 12.72 23.75 -22.49
C PRO A 74 13.71 23.61 -21.34
N THR A 75 14.80 24.36 -21.42
CA THR A 75 15.75 24.51 -20.30
C THR A 75 15.18 25.43 -19.22
N GLY A 76 15.59 25.24 -17.96
CA GLY A 76 15.17 26.09 -16.83
C GLY A 76 13.97 25.50 -16.08
N GLY A 77 13.24 26.37 -15.38
CA GLY A 77 12.15 25.99 -14.46
C GLY A 77 12.66 25.51 -13.11
N VAL A 78 11.73 25.14 -12.23
CA VAL A 78 12.02 24.57 -10.91
C VAL A 78 12.65 23.20 -11.10
N THR A 79 13.76 22.95 -10.39
CA THR A 79 14.55 21.72 -10.57
C THR A 79 13.75 20.47 -10.20
N GLU A 80 12.94 20.58 -9.14
CA GLU A 80 12.10 19.50 -8.61
C GLU A 80 11.09 18.97 -9.64
N TRP A 81 10.45 19.87 -10.38
CA TRP A 81 9.31 19.56 -11.25
C TRP A 81 9.68 19.43 -12.73
N ARG A 82 10.98 19.30 -13.04
CA ARG A 82 11.43 19.11 -14.42
C ARG A 82 11.11 17.69 -14.90
N GLY A 83 10.05 17.60 -15.70
CA GLY A 83 9.52 16.34 -16.21
C GLY A 83 8.85 15.53 -15.12
N TRP A 84 8.68 14.23 -15.34
CA TRP A 84 8.22 13.33 -14.28
C TRP A 84 9.17 13.36 -13.07
N ALA A 85 8.60 13.66 -11.91
CA ALA A 85 9.27 13.70 -10.61
C ALA A 85 8.60 12.71 -9.66
N PHE A 86 9.32 12.31 -8.62
CA PHE A 86 8.83 11.43 -7.57
C PHE A 86 8.88 12.16 -6.24
N THR A 87 7.79 12.14 -5.48
CA THR A 87 7.65 12.96 -4.27
C THR A 87 6.66 12.34 -3.31
N ASP A 88 6.79 12.69 -2.04
CA ASP A 88 5.73 12.47 -1.07
C ASP A 88 4.51 13.35 -1.43
N PRO A 89 3.28 12.79 -1.47
CA PRO A 89 2.08 13.52 -1.87
C PRO A 89 1.68 14.63 -0.88
N ASP A 90 1.95 14.46 0.42
CA ASP A 90 1.72 15.50 1.44
C ASP A 90 2.75 16.63 1.29
N LEU A 91 4.00 16.28 0.96
CA LEU A 91 5.03 17.28 0.71
C LEU A 91 4.79 18.05 -0.60
N TRP A 92 4.36 17.36 -1.66
CA TRP A 92 3.92 17.99 -2.89
C TRP A 92 2.72 18.91 -2.66
N ALA A 93 1.79 18.52 -1.79
CA ALA A 93 0.64 19.33 -1.45
C ALA A 93 0.98 20.67 -0.76
N ILE A 94 2.12 20.75 -0.06
CA ILE A 94 2.55 22.00 0.59
C ILE A 94 3.42 22.89 -0.30
N THR A 95 3.80 22.43 -1.50
CA THR A 95 4.45 23.25 -2.52
C THR A 95 3.55 24.41 -2.91
N ASP A 96 2.30 24.12 -3.28
CA ASP A 96 1.18 25.07 -3.25
C ASP A 96 -0.15 24.35 -2.94
N LEU A 97 -1.03 24.99 -2.17
CA LEU A 97 -2.26 24.42 -1.59
C LEU A 97 -3.42 24.34 -2.59
N GLN A 98 -3.12 24.23 -3.89
CA GLN A 98 -4.08 24.34 -4.98
C GLN A 98 -4.81 23.02 -5.27
N ALA A 99 -5.19 22.28 -4.23
CA ALA A 99 -5.86 20.97 -4.26
C ALA A 99 -4.99 19.74 -4.57
N ARG A 100 -3.66 19.88 -4.63
CA ARG A 100 -2.70 18.74 -4.75
C ARG A 100 -2.92 17.69 -3.65
N GLY A 101 -3.11 18.13 -2.41
CA GLY A 101 -3.41 17.25 -1.26
C GLY A 101 -4.78 16.56 -1.29
N GLN A 102 -5.55 16.67 -2.37
CA GLN A 102 -6.75 15.84 -2.56
C GLN A 102 -6.43 14.47 -3.12
N PHE A 103 -5.21 14.22 -3.61
CA PHE A 103 -4.77 12.90 -4.03
C PHE A 103 -4.54 12.01 -2.81
N GLN A 104 -5.58 11.28 -2.41
CA GLN A 104 -5.61 10.44 -1.21
C GLN A 104 -5.37 8.96 -1.53
N LYS A 105 -5.38 8.60 -2.81
CA LYS A 105 -5.07 7.26 -3.31
C LYS A 105 -3.59 7.08 -3.66
N GLY A 106 -2.84 8.18 -3.78
CA GLY A 106 -1.39 8.13 -3.86
C GLY A 106 -0.81 8.21 -2.46
N GLU A 107 0.12 7.31 -2.15
CA GLU A 107 0.75 7.22 -0.83
C GLU A 107 2.27 7.26 -0.97
N ASN A 108 2.98 7.58 0.11
CA ASN A 108 4.46 7.56 0.23
C ASN A 108 5.25 8.26 -0.88
N VAL A 109 5.38 7.66 -2.07
CA VAL A 109 6.04 8.25 -3.22
C VAL A 109 5.12 8.15 -4.44
N VAL A 110 4.69 9.29 -4.96
CA VAL A 110 3.89 9.37 -6.19
C VAL A 110 4.72 9.88 -7.35
N ALA A 111 4.38 9.49 -8.58
CA ALA A 111 4.96 10.07 -9.79
C ALA A 111 4.13 11.28 -10.24
N VAL A 112 4.76 12.43 -10.47
CA VAL A 112 4.10 13.72 -10.76
C VAL A 112 4.75 14.41 -11.95
N ALA A 113 3.93 14.82 -12.91
CA ALA A 113 4.25 15.83 -13.91
C ALA A 113 3.49 17.13 -13.56
N ASP A 114 4.21 18.13 -13.05
CA ASP A 114 3.64 19.40 -12.55
C ASP A 114 4.16 20.61 -13.36
N PRO A 115 3.58 20.89 -14.55
CA PRO A 115 3.96 22.04 -15.37
C PRO A 115 3.81 23.39 -14.65
N ASP A 116 2.80 23.54 -13.79
CA ASP A 116 2.51 24.75 -13.02
C ASP A 116 3.67 25.07 -12.07
N GLU A 117 4.04 24.14 -11.18
CA GLU A 117 5.16 24.36 -10.25
C GLU A 117 6.51 24.43 -11.00
N TRP A 118 6.68 23.70 -12.11
CA TRP A 118 7.89 23.86 -12.92
C TRP A 118 8.06 25.28 -13.46
N HIS A 119 6.96 25.95 -13.80
CA HIS A 119 6.98 27.25 -14.45
C HIS A 119 7.36 28.41 -13.51
N ASP A 120 7.30 28.20 -12.19
CA ASP A 120 7.58 29.21 -11.16
C ASP A 120 9.01 29.75 -11.14
N LYS A 121 9.94 29.09 -11.84
CA LYS A 121 11.33 29.55 -12.02
C LYS A 121 11.70 29.82 -13.48
N SER A 122 10.83 30.55 -14.19
CA SER A 122 11.10 31.14 -15.52
C SER A 122 11.73 30.16 -16.51
N PRO A 123 10.99 29.16 -16.98
CA PRO A 123 11.48 28.24 -18.00
C PRO A 123 11.69 28.92 -19.36
N GLY A 124 12.46 28.26 -20.24
CA GLY A 124 12.63 28.69 -21.63
C GLY A 124 11.36 28.59 -22.48
N ASP A 125 11.44 29.06 -23.72
CA ASP A 125 10.35 28.98 -24.71
C ASP A 125 10.10 27.53 -25.18
N GLY A 126 8.84 27.07 -25.16
CA GLY A 126 8.41 25.75 -25.64
C GLY A 126 7.36 25.10 -24.71
N TYR A 127 6.89 23.89 -25.02
CA TYR A 127 5.93 23.20 -24.16
C TYR A 127 6.64 22.36 -23.09
N TYR A 128 5.99 22.17 -21.95
CA TYR A 128 6.31 21.09 -21.03
C TYR A 128 5.90 19.76 -21.69
N THR A 129 6.89 19.03 -22.20
CA THR A 129 6.72 17.73 -22.84
C THR A 129 7.68 16.72 -22.21
N THR A 130 7.15 15.75 -21.48
CA THR A 130 7.93 14.73 -20.76
C THR A 130 7.28 13.37 -20.89
N PHE A 131 8.10 12.32 -20.90
CA PHE A 131 7.67 10.94 -20.98
C PHE A 131 8.35 10.10 -19.90
N MET A 132 7.61 9.20 -19.27
CA MET A 132 8.13 8.19 -18.33
C MET A 132 7.78 6.80 -18.85
N SER A 133 8.79 5.96 -19.03
CA SER A 133 8.67 4.61 -19.61
C SER A 133 8.98 3.52 -18.60
N THR A 134 8.16 2.47 -18.59
CA THR A 134 8.39 1.26 -17.79
C THR A 134 9.56 0.44 -18.34
N PRO A 135 10.12 -0.49 -17.56
CA PRO A 135 10.91 -1.60 -18.08
C PRO A 135 10.10 -2.47 -19.06
N ALA A 136 10.75 -3.42 -19.72
CA ALA A 136 10.05 -4.45 -20.49
C ALA A 136 9.32 -5.41 -19.55
N ILE A 137 7.99 -5.46 -19.67
CA ILE A 137 7.10 -6.32 -18.91
C ILE A 137 6.85 -7.61 -19.70
N SER A 138 7.04 -8.76 -19.06
CA SER A 138 6.79 -10.05 -19.71
C SER A 138 5.30 -10.37 -19.74
N VAL A 139 4.76 -10.65 -20.93
CA VAL A 139 3.33 -10.97 -21.14
C VAL A 139 3.13 -12.30 -21.86
N GLY A 140 4.19 -13.10 -22.04
CA GLY A 140 4.12 -14.39 -22.73
C GLY A 140 3.29 -15.46 -22.03
N SER A 141 2.89 -15.25 -20.78
CA SER A 141 1.95 -16.10 -20.04
C SER A 141 0.50 -15.63 -20.15
N ALA A 142 0.26 -14.43 -20.69
CA ALA A 142 -1.08 -13.90 -20.86
C ALA A 142 -1.90 -14.78 -21.81
N THR A 143 -3.16 -14.93 -21.47
CA THR A 143 -4.12 -15.79 -22.15
C THR A 143 -5.21 -15.01 -22.87
N GLU A 144 -5.43 -13.76 -22.49
CA GLU A 144 -6.37 -12.85 -23.13
C GLU A 144 -5.75 -12.10 -24.31
N ASP A 145 -6.61 -11.56 -25.18
CA ASP A 145 -6.20 -10.69 -26.28
C ASP A 145 -6.19 -9.20 -25.89
N THR A 146 -6.50 -8.91 -24.63
CA THR A 146 -6.54 -7.57 -24.02
C THR A 146 -6.05 -7.66 -22.58
N LEU A 147 -5.14 -6.77 -22.21
CA LEU A 147 -4.68 -6.58 -20.83
C LEU A 147 -5.39 -5.37 -20.20
N SER A 148 -5.51 -5.37 -18.89
CA SER A 148 -6.05 -4.25 -18.12
C SER A 148 -4.91 -3.52 -17.39
N LEU A 149 -4.66 -2.26 -17.73
CA LEU A 149 -3.79 -1.36 -16.98
C LEU A 149 -4.64 -0.58 -15.97
N GLN A 150 -4.34 -0.73 -14.69
CA GLN A 150 -4.95 0.04 -13.60
C GLN A 150 -3.88 0.93 -12.94
N PHE A 151 -4.25 2.14 -12.55
CA PHE A 151 -3.41 3.04 -11.74
C PHE A 151 -4.28 4.05 -11.00
N ASP A 152 -3.80 4.55 -9.87
CA ASP A 152 -4.40 5.70 -9.19
C ASP A 152 -3.88 6.99 -9.81
N SER A 153 -4.72 8.01 -9.88
CA SER A 153 -4.43 9.25 -10.61
C SER A 153 -5.00 10.50 -9.94
N SER A 154 -4.24 11.59 -10.07
CA SER A 154 -4.67 12.96 -9.83
C SER A 154 -4.47 13.78 -11.09
N TRP A 155 -5.54 14.29 -11.68
CA TRP A 155 -5.51 15.08 -12.90
C TRP A 155 -6.29 16.38 -12.73
N ARG A 156 -5.67 17.50 -13.11
CA ARG A 156 -6.37 18.77 -13.30
C ARG A 156 -6.02 19.34 -14.67
N PRO A 157 -7.03 19.65 -15.52
CA PRO A 157 -6.79 20.15 -16.86
C PRO A 157 -6.63 21.68 -16.90
N GLU A 158 -5.66 22.19 -17.64
CA GLU A 158 -5.58 23.59 -18.10
C GLU A 158 -5.06 23.68 -19.53
N GLY A 159 -5.44 24.75 -20.24
CA GLY A 159 -5.16 24.90 -21.66
C GLY A 159 -5.74 26.16 -22.28
N PHE A 160 -5.15 26.57 -23.40
CA PHE A 160 -5.55 27.67 -24.28
C PHE A 160 -5.50 29.08 -23.69
N ASP A 161 -4.69 29.31 -22.67
CA ASP A 161 -4.56 30.57 -21.95
C ASP A 161 -3.13 31.10 -21.86
N ASP A 162 -2.13 30.25 -22.12
CA ASP A 162 -0.74 30.64 -21.99
C ASP A 162 -0.19 31.44 -23.17
N THR A 163 0.69 32.38 -22.85
CA THR A 163 1.53 33.05 -23.84
C THR A 163 2.92 32.42 -23.84
N ILE A 164 3.18 31.62 -24.86
CA ILE A 164 4.49 31.02 -25.05
C ILE A 164 5.35 32.03 -25.81
N GLY A 165 6.40 32.53 -25.17
CA GLY A 165 7.36 33.42 -25.82
C GLY A 165 7.93 32.85 -27.12
N GLY A 166 8.55 33.71 -27.94
CA GLY A 166 9.23 33.28 -29.16
C GLY A 166 8.30 33.03 -30.36
N SER A 167 8.35 31.84 -30.95
CA SER A 167 7.64 31.48 -32.20
C SER A 167 6.29 30.79 -32.00
N PHE A 168 5.88 30.57 -30.75
CA PHE A 168 4.65 29.88 -30.40
C PHE A 168 3.51 30.90 -30.25
N PRO A 169 2.32 30.67 -30.83
CA PRO A 169 1.20 31.58 -30.66
C PRO A 169 0.68 31.53 -29.21
N SER A 170 0.09 32.62 -28.73
CA SER A 170 -0.64 32.62 -27.46
C SER A 170 -1.94 31.81 -27.58
N GLY A 171 -2.32 31.11 -26.50
CA GLY A 171 -3.53 30.31 -26.39
C GLY A 171 -3.49 29.04 -27.22
N THR A 172 -2.31 28.40 -27.34
CA THR A 172 -2.14 27.14 -28.07
C THR A 172 -1.68 25.98 -27.21
N ASN A 173 -1.39 26.18 -25.92
CA ASN A 173 -1.23 25.09 -24.96
C ASN A 173 -2.53 24.30 -24.84
N ASN A 174 -2.40 23.00 -24.61
CA ASN A 174 -3.48 22.08 -24.35
C ASN A 174 -2.87 20.92 -23.58
N GLN A 175 -2.76 21.04 -22.26
CA GLN A 175 -2.18 20.00 -21.42
C GLN A 175 -2.81 18.65 -21.79
N THR A 176 -1.97 17.72 -22.24
CA THR A 176 -2.40 16.45 -22.82
C THR A 176 -1.68 15.30 -22.12
N ALA A 177 -2.44 14.42 -21.47
CA ALA A 177 -1.92 13.16 -20.96
C ALA A 177 -2.12 12.06 -22.01
N VAL A 178 -1.08 11.26 -22.25
CA VAL A 178 -1.13 10.08 -23.13
C VAL A 178 -0.53 8.86 -22.46
N ILE A 179 -1.07 7.69 -22.79
CA ILE A 179 -0.41 6.42 -22.53
C ILE A 179 -0.22 5.69 -23.85
N ARG A 180 1.01 5.24 -24.10
CA ARG A 180 1.38 4.46 -25.28
C ARG A 180 1.99 3.13 -24.89
N VAL A 181 1.88 2.16 -25.79
CA VAL A 181 2.44 0.82 -25.62
C VAL A 181 3.38 0.46 -26.78
N ALA A 182 4.53 -0.10 -26.43
CA ALA A 182 5.48 -0.71 -27.34
C ALA A 182 5.45 -2.24 -27.17
N TYR A 183 5.42 -2.98 -28.28
CA TYR A 183 5.40 -4.44 -28.27
C TYR A 183 6.76 -5.02 -28.64
N ASN A 184 7.25 -6.01 -27.89
CA ASN A 184 8.50 -6.73 -28.14
C ASN A 184 9.72 -5.80 -28.36
N GLY A 185 9.78 -4.67 -27.64
CA GLY A 185 10.87 -3.69 -27.74
C GLY A 185 10.86 -2.83 -29.01
N GLY A 186 9.70 -2.71 -29.68
CA GLY A 186 9.48 -1.77 -30.78
C GLY A 186 9.26 -0.33 -30.30
N ASP A 187 8.79 0.52 -31.22
CA ASP A 187 8.46 1.93 -30.94
C ASP A 187 7.08 2.08 -30.28
N TYR A 188 6.86 3.19 -29.56
CA TYR A 188 5.59 3.55 -28.91
C TYR A 188 4.51 4.05 -29.91
N ASP A 189 4.22 3.26 -30.95
CA ASP A 189 3.31 3.65 -32.03
C ASP A 189 1.80 3.48 -31.69
N THR A 190 1.48 2.83 -30.57
CA THR A 190 0.09 2.54 -30.18
C THR A 190 -0.31 3.37 -28.97
N GLU A 191 -1.16 4.37 -29.18
CA GLU A 191 -1.81 5.13 -28.11
C GLU A 191 -3.02 4.37 -27.57
N VAL A 192 -3.05 4.12 -26.27
CA VAL A 192 -4.13 3.41 -25.56
C VAL A 192 -4.97 4.35 -24.68
N MET A 193 -4.42 5.51 -24.32
CA MET A 193 -5.14 6.55 -23.58
C MET A 193 -4.75 7.93 -24.09
N ARG A 194 -5.74 8.84 -24.19
CA ARG A 194 -5.54 10.27 -24.41
C ARG A 194 -6.56 11.08 -23.65
N TRP A 195 -6.06 12.02 -22.87
CA TRP A 195 -6.83 13.09 -22.24
C TRP A 195 -6.26 14.43 -22.65
N ASP A 196 -7.12 15.43 -22.81
CA ASP A 196 -6.73 16.81 -23.03
C ASP A 196 -7.56 17.79 -22.18
N SER A 197 -7.17 19.06 -22.24
CA SER A 197 -7.80 20.16 -21.51
C SER A 197 -8.78 20.96 -22.36
N ASN A 198 -9.09 20.52 -23.58
CA ASN A 198 -9.97 21.24 -24.49
C ASN A 198 -11.44 21.04 -24.11
N VAL A 199 -11.98 21.89 -23.24
CA VAL A 199 -13.37 21.81 -22.76
C VAL A 199 -14.37 21.62 -23.92
N GLY A 200 -15.05 20.47 -23.92
CA GLY A 200 -16.03 20.10 -24.94
C GLY A 200 -15.45 19.40 -26.18
N GLY A 201 -14.13 19.19 -26.22
CA GLY A 201 -13.42 18.34 -27.17
C GLY A 201 -13.64 16.85 -26.90
N GLN A 202 -13.25 16.02 -27.88
CA GLN A 202 -13.43 14.56 -27.81
C GLN A 202 -12.65 13.92 -26.65
N TYR A 203 -11.46 14.44 -26.35
CA TYR A 203 -10.54 13.88 -25.35
C TYR A 203 -10.57 14.66 -24.03
N PHE A 204 -11.51 15.59 -23.87
CA PHE A 204 -11.57 16.40 -22.66
C PHE A 204 -11.77 15.52 -21.43
N LYS A 205 -10.80 15.57 -20.51
CA LYS A 205 -10.91 14.92 -19.20
C LYS A 205 -11.17 15.99 -18.14
N PRO A 206 -12.35 16.00 -17.51
CA PRO A 206 -12.63 16.90 -16.38
C PRO A 206 -11.65 16.66 -15.22
N ASP A 207 -11.50 17.71 -14.41
CA ASP A 207 -10.82 17.69 -13.11
C ASP A 207 -11.25 16.48 -12.28
N ALA A 208 -10.26 15.70 -11.84
CA ALA A 208 -10.41 14.56 -10.94
C ALA A 208 -9.09 14.36 -10.19
N THR A 209 -9.03 14.88 -8.98
CA THR A 209 -7.82 14.89 -8.16
C THR A 209 -7.56 13.59 -7.41
N ASN A 210 -8.47 12.62 -7.47
CA ASN A 210 -8.38 11.35 -6.76
C ASN A 210 -9.27 10.27 -7.39
N GLU A 211 -8.72 9.47 -8.29
CA GLU A 211 -9.45 8.38 -8.96
C GLU A 211 -8.54 7.19 -9.29
N THR A 212 -9.08 5.99 -9.35
CA THR A 212 -8.48 4.83 -10.00
C THR A 212 -8.96 4.77 -11.45
N VAL A 213 -8.01 4.60 -12.36
CA VAL A 213 -8.20 4.61 -13.81
C VAL A 213 -7.90 3.22 -14.35
N THR A 214 -8.75 2.72 -15.25
CA THR A 214 -8.49 1.48 -15.99
C THR A 214 -8.43 1.75 -17.49
N VAL A 215 -7.40 1.22 -18.15
CA VAL A 215 -7.15 1.33 -19.60
C VAL A 215 -6.96 -0.06 -20.19
N ASP A 216 -7.73 -0.35 -21.23
CA ASP A 216 -7.58 -1.60 -21.99
C ASP A 216 -6.39 -1.49 -22.95
N ILE A 217 -5.49 -2.47 -22.88
CA ILE A 217 -4.32 -2.57 -23.76
C ILE A 217 -4.51 -3.77 -24.69
N PRO A 218 -4.66 -3.57 -26.00
CA PRO A 218 -4.71 -4.68 -26.95
C PRO A 218 -3.43 -5.54 -26.86
N LEU A 219 -3.56 -6.86 -26.96
CA LEU A 219 -2.44 -7.78 -26.95
C LEU A 219 -2.36 -8.56 -28.29
N PRO A 220 -1.65 -8.02 -29.30
CA PRO A 220 -1.47 -8.71 -30.58
C PRO A 220 -0.84 -10.10 -30.42
N ALA A 221 -1.32 -11.06 -31.22
CA ALA A 221 -0.79 -12.43 -31.19
C ALA A 221 0.73 -12.47 -31.41
N GLY A 222 1.42 -13.25 -30.57
CA GLY A 222 2.88 -13.37 -30.61
C GLY A 222 3.63 -12.27 -29.84
N THR A 223 2.93 -11.42 -29.11
CA THR A 223 3.55 -10.52 -28.12
C THR A 223 4.10 -11.34 -26.96
N SER A 224 5.37 -11.11 -26.63
CA SER A 224 6.05 -11.76 -25.50
C SER A 224 6.43 -10.77 -24.40
N SER A 225 6.59 -9.49 -24.77
CA SER A 225 6.79 -8.40 -23.82
C SER A 225 6.11 -7.12 -24.31
N ILE A 226 5.76 -6.23 -23.37
CA ILE A 226 5.36 -4.85 -23.65
C ILE A 226 6.18 -3.86 -22.82
N SER A 227 6.19 -2.59 -23.21
CA SER A 227 6.59 -1.46 -22.36
C SER A 227 5.53 -0.37 -22.50
N LEU A 228 5.32 0.41 -21.43
CA LEU A 228 4.35 1.49 -21.38
C LEU A 228 5.06 2.83 -21.26
N GLU A 229 4.55 3.85 -21.94
CA GLU A 229 5.02 5.24 -21.86
C GLU A 229 3.86 6.13 -21.38
N PHE A 230 4.07 6.82 -20.24
CA PHE A 230 3.20 7.83 -19.68
C PHE A 230 3.72 9.21 -20.10
N GLY A 231 2.96 9.96 -20.89
CA GLY A 231 3.37 11.24 -21.46
C GLY A 231 2.52 12.40 -20.99
N MET A 232 3.16 13.52 -20.64
CA MET A 232 2.54 14.83 -20.54
C MET A 232 3.06 15.69 -21.70
N GLU A 233 2.16 16.18 -22.55
CA GLU A 233 2.49 16.93 -23.75
C GLU A 233 1.73 18.26 -23.80
N GLN A 234 2.26 19.23 -24.57
CA GLN A 234 1.58 20.50 -24.90
C GLN A 234 1.15 21.34 -23.69
N ALA A 235 1.69 21.05 -22.51
CA ALA A 235 1.45 21.79 -21.30
C ALA A 235 2.38 23.02 -21.21
N ARG A 236 2.04 23.97 -20.34
CA ARG A 236 2.84 25.16 -20.07
C ARG A 236 2.80 25.56 -18.60
N ASN A 237 2.17 26.67 -18.22
CA ASN A 237 1.88 27.00 -16.84
C ASN A 237 0.46 26.46 -16.57
N ASP A 238 0.34 25.15 -16.73
CA ASP A 238 -0.90 24.39 -16.59
C ASP A 238 -0.78 23.49 -15.36
N TRP A 239 -1.89 23.09 -14.73
CA TRP A 239 -1.93 22.28 -13.49
C TRP A 239 -0.99 21.04 -13.45
N TRP A 240 -1.52 19.80 -13.50
CA TRP A 240 -0.71 18.60 -13.28
C TRP A 240 -1.37 17.30 -13.74
N TRP A 241 -0.53 16.27 -13.79
CA TRP A 241 -0.92 14.87 -13.72
C TRP A 241 -0.01 14.12 -12.75
N ALA A 242 -0.60 13.42 -11.77
CA ALA A 242 0.09 12.49 -10.91
C ALA A 242 -0.51 11.09 -11.05
N ILE A 243 0.33 10.07 -10.85
CA ILE A 243 -0.06 8.66 -10.86
C ILE A 243 0.63 7.88 -9.73
N ASP A 244 -0.01 6.79 -9.32
CA ASP A 244 0.51 5.82 -8.36
C ASP A 244 -0.14 4.43 -8.58
N ASN A 245 0.29 3.41 -7.84
CA ASN A 245 -0.31 2.07 -7.78
C ASN A 245 -0.59 1.44 -9.15
N ILE A 246 0.41 1.46 -10.02
CA ILE A 246 0.33 0.85 -11.35
C ILE A 246 0.20 -0.66 -11.21
N GLY A 247 -0.77 -1.26 -11.90
CA GLY A 247 -0.95 -2.69 -12.04
C GLY A 247 -1.35 -3.07 -13.47
N LEU A 248 -0.68 -4.08 -14.04
CA LEU A 248 -1.01 -4.65 -15.34
C LEU A 248 -1.50 -6.08 -15.17
N TYR A 249 -2.68 -6.37 -15.70
CA TYR A 249 -3.36 -7.64 -15.49
C TYR A 249 -3.75 -8.33 -16.80
N ASP A 250 -3.69 -9.66 -16.81
CA ASP A 250 -4.31 -10.53 -17.82
C ASP A 250 -5.76 -10.82 -17.40
N GLY A 251 -6.74 -10.24 -18.08
CA GLY A 251 -8.16 -10.35 -17.76
C GLY A 251 -8.85 -9.02 -17.46
N ASP A 252 -10.19 -9.08 -17.45
CA ASP A 252 -11.06 -7.93 -17.14
C ASP A 252 -10.77 -7.36 -15.74
N PRO A 253 -10.87 -6.04 -15.55
CA PRO A 253 -10.68 -5.41 -14.25
C PRO A 253 -11.71 -5.93 -13.24
N THR A 254 -11.23 -6.34 -12.07
CA THR A 254 -12.07 -6.81 -10.96
C THR A 254 -12.02 -5.82 -9.78
N LEU A 255 -12.86 -6.05 -8.76
CA LEU A 255 -12.77 -5.30 -7.51
C LEU A 255 -11.43 -5.60 -6.80
N SER A 256 -10.90 -4.62 -6.10
CA SER A 256 -9.69 -4.77 -5.30
C SER A 256 -10.02 -4.80 -3.82
N LEU A 257 -9.25 -5.55 -3.04
CA LEU A 257 -9.18 -5.46 -1.59
C LEU A 257 -7.85 -4.79 -1.23
N VAL A 258 -7.93 -3.57 -0.73
CA VAL A 258 -6.80 -2.84 -0.16
C VAL A 258 -6.67 -3.21 1.32
N VAL A 259 -5.49 -3.64 1.73
CA VAL A 259 -5.13 -3.96 3.11
C VAL A 259 -4.08 -2.96 3.59
N ASP A 260 -4.46 -2.15 4.58
CA ASP A 260 -3.57 -1.17 5.21
C ASP A 260 -2.65 -1.89 6.22
N ARG A 261 -1.34 -1.84 5.99
CA ARG A 261 -0.31 -2.47 6.84
C ARG A 261 -0.19 -1.82 8.21
N ASP A 262 -0.41 -0.51 8.29
CA ASP A 262 -0.28 0.26 9.53
C ASP A 262 -1.40 -0.09 10.51
N THR A 263 -2.63 -0.22 10.00
CA THR A 263 -3.85 -0.28 10.81
C THR A 263 -4.57 -1.63 10.77
N GLY A 264 -4.30 -2.48 9.77
CA GLY A 264 -5.04 -3.71 9.50
C GLY A 264 -6.43 -3.49 8.89
N ALA A 265 -6.75 -2.27 8.48
CA ALA A 265 -7.99 -1.94 7.81
C ALA A 265 -8.05 -2.59 6.43
N MET A 266 -9.18 -3.20 6.11
CA MET A 266 -9.45 -3.76 4.80
C MET A 266 -10.58 -2.97 4.10
N THR A 267 -10.37 -2.64 2.82
CA THR A 267 -11.33 -1.85 2.03
C THR A 267 -11.49 -2.46 0.64
N ILE A 268 -12.75 -2.70 0.23
CA ILE A 268 -13.04 -3.09 -1.15
C ILE A 268 -13.12 -1.81 -1.99
N GLU A 269 -12.38 -1.77 -3.09
CA GLU A 269 -12.39 -0.65 -4.03
C GLU A 269 -12.87 -1.08 -5.42
N ASN A 270 -13.67 -0.22 -6.05
CA ASN A 270 -14.06 -0.40 -7.43
C ASN A 270 -13.27 0.51 -8.37
N GLY A 271 -12.10 0.02 -8.81
CA GLY A 271 -11.28 0.65 -9.84
C GLY A 271 -11.66 0.27 -11.28
N THR A 272 -12.75 -0.49 -11.49
CA THR A 272 -13.17 -0.95 -12.83
C THR A 272 -13.82 0.17 -13.65
N ASN A 273 -14.06 -0.02 -14.94
CA ASN A 273 -14.67 0.98 -15.85
C ASN A 273 -16.18 1.25 -15.62
N GLY A 274 -16.79 0.69 -14.56
CA GLY A 274 -18.22 0.84 -14.30
C GLY A 274 -18.64 0.47 -12.89
N ALA A 275 -19.94 0.55 -12.62
CA ALA A 275 -20.48 0.04 -11.37
C ALA A 275 -20.44 -1.50 -11.39
N VAL A 276 -20.04 -2.10 -10.26
CA VAL A 276 -20.01 -3.56 -10.09
C VAL A 276 -21.11 -3.95 -9.12
N ASP A 277 -22.07 -4.74 -9.60
CA ASP A 277 -23.08 -5.35 -8.75
C ASP A 277 -22.51 -6.60 -8.09
N ILE A 278 -22.63 -6.69 -6.76
CA ILE A 278 -22.20 -7.84 -5.97
C ILE A 278 -23.33 -8.43 -5.14
N LYS A 279 -23.26 -9.73 -4.89
CA LYS A 279 -24.13 -10.46 -3.96
C LYS A 279 -23.45 -10.84 -2.66
N GLY A 280 -22.15 -10.62 -2.55
CA GLY A 280 -21.38 -10.93 -1.35
C GLY A 280 -19.90 -10.91 -1.64
N TYR A 281 -19.12 -10.98 -0.57
CA TYR A 281 -17.67 -11.04 -0.63
C TYR A 281 -17.16 -12.10 0.36
N THR A 282 -15.97 -12.62 0.11
CA THR A 282 -15.26 -13.54 0.98
C THR A 282 -13.77 -13.25 0.90
N ILE A 283 -13.18 -13.02 2.06
CA ILE A 283 -11.76 -12.82 2.30
C ILE A 283 -11.29 -14.03 3.10
N THR A 284 -10.23 -14.68 2.66
CA THR A 284 -9.64 -15.82 3.36
C THR A 284 -8.17 -15.58 3.68
N SER A 285 -7.72 -16.20 4.77
CA SER A 285 -6.32 -16.29 5.19
C SER A 285 -6.01 -17.75 5.48
N GLU A 286 -5.02 -18.32 4.80
CA GLU A 286 -4.55 -19.68 5.06
C GLU A 286 -3.82 -19.76 6.40
N ALA A 287 -2.98 -18.77 6.69
CA ALA A 287 -2.20 -18.67 7.92
C ALA A 287 -3.06 -18.34 9.15
N GLY A 288 -4.26 -17.80 8.95
CA GLY A 288 -5.17 -17.42 10.03
C GLY A 288 -4.89 -16.04 10.61
N ALA A 289 -4.46 -15.09 9.77
CA ALA A 289 -4.13 -13.71 10.11
C ALA A 289 -5.34 -12.74 10.04
N LEU A 290 -6.58 -13.24 10.09
CA LEU A 290 -7.76 -12.39 10.23
C LEU A 290 -8.21 -12.34 11.70
N ASP A 291 -8.85 -11.26 12.11
CA ASP A 291 -9.59 -11.20 13.36
C ASP A 291 -10.95 -10.55 13.18
N ARG A 292 -11.97 -11.40 13.05
CA ARG A 292 -13.35 -10.94 12.98
C ARG A 292 -13.83 -10.23 14.26
N ALA A 293 -13.24 -10.52 15.42
CA ALA A 293 -13.64 -9.84 16.65
C ALA A 293 -13.33 -8.34 16.60
N ASP A 294 -12.30 -7.97 15.83
CA ASP A 294 -11.85 -6.59 15.65
C ASP A 294 -12.51 -5.91 14.45
N GLN A 295 -13.37 -6.61 13.70
CA GLN A 295 -14.09 -6.06 12.55
C GLN A 295 -14.96 -4.86 12.96
N THR A 296 -14.47 -3.65 12.68
CA THR A 296 -15.08 -2.40 13.15
C THR A 296 -16.26 -1.93 12.31
N SER A 297 -16.35 -2.32 11.04
CA SER A 297 -17.27 -1.71 10.07
C SER A 297 -17.87 -2.67 9.04
N PRO A 298 -18.42 -3.84 9.46
CA PRO A 298 -19.01 -4.80 8.53
C PRO A 298 -20.15 -4.17 7.73
N MET A 299 -20.33 -4.56 6.47
CA MET A 299 -21.39 -4.06 5.59
C MET A 299 -22.78 -4.32 6.19
N SER A 300 -22.99 -5.45 6.89
CA SER A 300 -24.23 -5.77 7.61
C SER A 300 -24.58 -4.84 8.77
N SER A 301 -23.61 -4.07 9.28
CA SER A 301 -23.90 -3.02 10.26
C SER A 301 -24.31 -1.69 9.60
N ARG A 302 -23.90 -1.47 8.35
CA ARG A 302 -24.07 -0.20 7.62
C ARG A 302 -25.25 -0.21 6.66
N TYR A 303 -25.55 -1.37 6.07
CA TYR A 303 -26.50 -1.51 4.98
C TYR A 303 -27.51 -2.62 5.24
N SER A 304 -28.77 -2.35 4.90
CA SER A 304 -29.84 -3.34 4.99
C SER A 304 -29.65 -4.44 3.97
N GLY A 305 -29.95 -5.69 4.34
CA GLY A 305 -29.93 -6.83 3.41
C GLY A 305 -28.61 -7.59 3.38
N TRP A 306 -27.56 -7.08 4.01
CA TRP A 306 -26.30 -7.77 4.23
C TRP A 306 -26.36 -8.70 5.46
N ILE A 307 -25.76 -9.87 5.34
CA ILE A 307 -25.74 -10.93 6.36
C ILE A 307 -24.33 -11.51 6.45
N PRO A 308 -23.75 -11.64 7.66
CA PRO A 308 -22.45 -12.25 7.85
C PRO A 308 -22.44 -13.77 7.56
N PHE A 309 -21.40 -14.24 6.86
CA PHE A 309 -21.07 -15.66 6.65
C PHE A 309 -19.94 -16.12 7.56
N GLY A 310 -19.75 -17.42 7.78
CA GLY A 310 -18.51 -17.98 8.38
C GLY A 310 -18.56 -18.34 9.88
N GLY A 311 -19.68 -18.11 10.57
CA GLY A 311 -19.81 -18.48 11.99
C GLY A 311 -18.69 -17.89 12.87
N ASN A 312 -18.39 -18.53 14.00
CA ASN A 312 -17.37 -18.07 14.97
C ASN A 312 -15.93 -18.46 14.59
N SER A 313 -15.63 -18.84 13.34
CA SER A 313 -14.22 -19.02 12.91
C SER A 313 -13.64 -17.64 12.61
N PRO A 314 -12.90 -17.00 13.53
CA PRO A 314 -12.59 -15.58 13.43
C PRO A 314 -11.41 -15.32 12.49
N LYS A 315 -10.59 -16.36 12.23
CA LYS A 315 -9.20 -16.19 11.81
C LYS A 315 -8.86 -16.50 10.36
N ASN A 316 -9.61 -17.39 9.72
CA ASN A 316 -9.31 -17.81 8.34
C ASN A 316 -10.28 -17.27 7.31
N VAL A 317 -11.44 -16.73 7.73
CA VAL A 317 -12.46 -16.28 6.79
C VAL A 317 -13.29 -15.13 7.35
N VAL A 318 -13.42 -14.07 6.55
CA VAL A 318 -14.39 -13.00 6.75
C VAL A 318 -15.20 -12.85 5.47
N GLY A 319 -16.52 -12.84 5.59
CA GLY A 319 -17.39 -12.69 4.43
C GLY A 319 -18.79 -12.33 4.83
N GLU A 320 -19.48 -11.67 3.91
CA GLU A 320 -20.86 -11.27 4.03
C GLU A 320 -21.56 -11.43 2.69
N GLY A 321 -22.89 -11.60 2.72
CA GLY A 321 -23.69 -11.66 1.51
C GLY A 321 -24.94 -10.82 1.61
N HIS A 322 -25.40 -10.36 0.46
CA HIS A 322 -26.57 -9.54 0.29
C HIS A 322 -27.77 -10.38 -0.16
N LEU A 323 -28.96 -10.08 0.35
CA LEU A 323 -30.20 -10.79 0.01
C LEU A 323 -30.66 -10.61 -1.45
N SER A 324 -30.14 -9.60 -2.14
CA SER A 324 -30.35 -9.36 -3.58
C SER A 324 -29.03 -9.05 -4.27
N THR A 325 -28.77 -7.79 -4.61
CA THR A 325 -27.51 -7.25 -5.15
C THR A 325 -27.22 -5.90 -4.49
N TYR A 326 -25.95 -5.55 -4.39
CA TYR A 326 -25.44 -4.28 -3.91
C TYR A 326 -24.51 -3.72 -4.99
N SER A 327 -24.71 -2.47 -5.40
CA SER A 327 -23.92 -1.86 -6.46
C SER A 327 -22.83 -0.99 -5.87
N ILE A 328 -21.58 -1.31 -6.15
CA ILE A 328 -20.44 -0.44 -5.83
C ILE A 328 -20.20 0.41 -7.07
N ALA A 329 -20.43 1.73 -6.98
CA ALA A 329 -20.19 2.63 -8.10
C ALA A 329 -18.71 2.62 -8.50
N ASN A 330 -18.40 2.95 -9.76
CA ASN A 330 -17.03 3.22 -10.19
C ASN A 330 -16.40 4.28 -9.26
N ASN A 331 -15.15 4.06 -8.86
CA ASN A 331 -14.40 4.89 -7.93
C ASN A 331 -15.02 5.02 -6.52
N ALA A 332 -15.97 4.16 -6.16
CA ALA A 332 -16.45 4.02 -4.80
C ALA A 332 -15.70 2.90 -4.07
N SER A 333 -15.68 3.01 -2.74
CA SER A 333 -15.07 2.03 -1.86
C SER A 333 -16.00 1.63 -0.72
N GLU A 334 -15.74 0.46 -0.15
CA GLU A 334 -16.48 -0.12 0.95
C GLU A 334 -15.54 -0.70 1.99
N THR A 335 -15.43 -0.01 3.13
CA THR A 335 -14.63 -0.50 4.25
C THR A 335 -15.23 -1.77 4.85
N ILE A 336 -14.37 -2.73 5.17
CA ILE A 336 -14.68 -3.95 5.92
C ILE A 336 -14.34 -3.77 7.40
N GLY A 337 -13.51 -2.77 7.72
CA GLY A 337 -12.98 -2.47 9.04
C GLY A 337 -11.60 -3.10 9.27
N ASN A 338 -11.12 -3.03 10.51
CA ASN A 338 -9.85 -3.62 10.90
C ASN A 338 -10.04 -5.12 11.07
N VAL A 339 -9.45 -5.89 10.16
CA VAL A 339 -9.63 -7.34 10.12
C VAL A 339 -8.30 -8.04 9.95
N TRP A 340 -7.38 -7.46 9.19
CA TRP A 340 -6.07 -8.04 9.03
C TRP A 340 -5.24 -7.87 10.29
N GLN A 341 -4.53 -8.91 10.69
CA GLN A 341 -3.53 -8.86 11.74
C GLN A 341 -2.15 -8.76 11.07
N LYS A 342 -1.33 -7.82 11.54
CA LYS A 342 0.03 -7.59 11.03
C LYS A 342 0.80 -8.90 10.99
N PHE A 343 1.38 -9.22 9.84
CA PHE A 343 2.04 -10.50 9.62
C PHE A 343 3.17 -10.36 8.58
N SER A 344 4.18 -11.22 8.65
CA SER A 344 5.32 -11.21 7.73
C SER A 344 5.05 -11.89 6.39
N ILE A 345 3.93 -12.64 6.29
CA ILE A 345 3.47 -13.27 5.06
C ILE A 345 2.14 -12.60 4.70
N GLU A 346 2.13 -11.86 3.60
CA GLU A 346 1.02 -10.98 3.21
C GLU A 346 0.33 -11.50 1.95
N GLU A 347 0.91 -11.23 0.77
CA GLU A 347 0.30 -11.47 -0.54
C GLU A 347 -0.01 -12.94 -0.82
N GLU A 348 0.72 -13.87 -0.21
CA GLU A 348 0.47 -15.31 -0.35
C GLU A 348 -0.66 -15.81 0.56
N ASP A 349 -0.95 -15.08 1.64
CA ASP A 349 -1.91 -15.49 2.66
C ASP A 349 -3.34 -15.01 2.36
N ILE A 350 -3.48 -13.74 1.96
CA ILE A 350 -4.79 -13.11 1.79
C ILE A 350 -5.33 -13.35 0.38
N ASN A 351 -6.51 -13.94 0.31
CA ASN A 351 -7.26 -14.07 -0.94
C ASN A 351 -8.62 -13.38 -0.84
N PHE A 352 -9.04 -12.74 -1.94
CA PHE A 352 -10.29 -11.99 -2.03
C PHE A 352 -11.14 -12.50 -3.19
N THR A 353 -12.40 -12.84 -2.89
CA THR A 353 -13.40 -13.20 -3.89
C THR A 353 -14.71 -12.49 -3.63
N TYR A 354 -15.49 -12.28 -4.67
CA TYR A 354 -16.86 -11.78 -4.55
C TYR A 354 -17.81 -12.53 -5.48
N LEU A 355 -19.10 -12.46 -5.16
CA LEU A 355 -20.15 -12.94 -6.04
C LEU A 355 -20.66 -11.76 -6.87
N ASP A 356 -20.62 -11.85 -8.19
CA ASP A 356 -21.15 -10.80 -9.08
C ASP A 356 -22.69 -10.72 -9.02
N GLY A 357 -23.28 -9.80 -9.77
CA GLY A 357 -24.74 -9.61 -9.86
C GLY A 357 -25.50 -10.86 -10.36
N ASN A 358 -24.82 -11.77 -11.07
CA ASN A 358 -25.37 -13.03 -11.52
C ASN A 358 -25.23 -14.14 -10.46
N GLY A 359 -24.30 -13.97 -9.51
CA GLY A 359 -23.95 -14.93 -8.46
C GLY A 359 -22.79 -15.84 -8.86
N GLU A 360 -22.00 -15.45 -9.85
CA GLU A 360 -20.75 -16.11 -10.22
C GLU A 360 -19.62 -15.63 -9.31
N VAL A 361 -18.70 -16.53 -8.98
CA VAL A 361 -17.52 -16.19 -8.16
C VAL A 361 -16.51 -15.50 -9.07
N VAL A 362 -16.09 -14.32 -8.65
CA VAL A 362 -15.01 -13.55 -9.28
C VAL A 362 -13.88 -13.41 -8.26
N GLU A 363 -12.66 -13.70 -8.69
CA GLU A 363 -11.46 -13.39 -7.93
C GLU A 363 -11.18 -11.89 -8.04
N GLY A 364 -11.00 -11.24 -6.89
CA GLY A 364 -10.61 -9.84 -6.86
C GLY A 364 -9.11 -9.70 -6.64
N ILE A 365 -8.61 -8.49 -6.88
CA ILE A 365 -7.19 -8.16 -6.65
C ILE A 365 -6.97 -7.94 -5.15
N VAL A 366 -5.86 -8.42 -4.59
CA VAL A 366 -5.43 -8.04 -3.23
C VAL A 366 -4.22 -7.12 -3.36
N ARG A 367 -4.26 -5.96 -2.70
CA ARG A 367 -3.14 -5.04 -2.58
C ARG A 367 -2.89 -4.72 -1.11
N PHE A 368 -1.63 -4.58 -0.77
CA PHE A 368 -1.22 -4.09 0.54
C PHE A 368 -0.58 -2.72 0.37
N GLU A 369 -1.05 -1.77 1.16
CA GLU A 369 -0.65 -0.35 1.15
C GLU A 369 -0.29 0.08 2.59
N GLY A 370 0.30 1.24 2.80
CA GLY A 370 0.74 1.69 4.12
C GLY A 370 1.66 2.90 4.08
N THR A 371 1.42 3.84 4.99
CA THR A 371 2.10 5.14 5.09
C THR A 371 3.39 5.09 5.91
N SER A 372 3.39 4.33 7.01
CA SER A 372 4.59 4.14 7.85
C SER A 372 5.26 2.81 7.58
N GLN A 373 4.46 1.80 7.22
CA GLN A 373 4.90 0.50 6.77
C GLN A 373 4.67 0.33 5.27
N THR A 374 5.66 0.70 4.47
CA THR A 374 5.58 0.66 2.99
C THR A 374 6.01 -0.69 2.41
N THR A 375 6.65 -1.53 3.23
CA THR A 375 7.13 -2.87 2.83
C THR A 375 6.56 -3.94 3.76
N PRO A 376 6.51 -5.21 3.34
CA PRO A 376 6.04 -6.28 4.22
C PRO A 376 6.85 -6.35 5.54
N TYR A 377 6.19 -6.69 6.64
CA TYR A 377 6.88 -6.92 7.91
C TYR A 377 7.94 -8.01 7.78
N LEU A 378 9.11 -7.79 8.38
CA LEU A 378 10.22 -8.73 8.25
C LEU A 378 10.03 -9.94 9.15
N LEU A 379 10.42 -11.11 8.65
CA LEU A 379 10.39 -12.35 9.43
C LEU A 379 11.19 -12.18 10.74
N GLY A 380 10.53 -12.44 11.87
CA GLY A 380 11.11 -12.32 13.20
C GLY A 380 10.87 -10.97 13.89
N ASP A 381 10.27 -10.00 13.20
CA ASP A 381 9.66 -8.81 13.80
C ASP A 381 8.30 -9.25 14.34
N PHE A 382 8.27 -9.60 15.63
CA PHE A 382 7.10 -10.12 16.33
C PHE A 382 6.28 -9.00 16.97
N ASP A 383 6.88 -7.84 17.22
CA ASP A 383 6.17 -6.66 17.71
C ASP A 383 5.62 -5.76 16.58
N PHE A 384 5.98 -6.08 15.33
CA PHE A 384 5.54 -5.42 14.10
C PHE A 384 5.87 -3.93 14.13
N SER A 385 7.07 -3.61 14.60
CA SER A 385 7.63 -2.27 14.62
C SER A 385 8.02 -1.76 13.23
N GLY A 386 8.13 -2.66 12.24
CA GLY A 386 8.37 -2.32 10.84
C GLY A 386 9.84 -2.31 10.43
N GLY A 387 10.72 -2.56 11.39
CA GLY A 387 12.17 -2.62 11.19
C GLY A 387 12.69 -4.04 11.07
N ALA A 388 14.02 -4.16 11.00
CA ALA A 388 14.67 -5.45 11.21
C ALA A 388 14.48 -5.89 12.67
N PRO A 389 14.34 -7.20 12.94
CA PRO A 389 14.08 -7.71 14.29
C PRO A 389 15.10 -7.17 15.31
N ASP A 390 14.61 -6.72 16.46
CA ASP A 390 15.40 -6.05 17.48
C ASP A 390 15.25 -6.68 18.89
N GLU A 391 15.73 -5.99 19.94
CA GLU A 391 15.66 -6.52 21.30
C GLU A 391 14.24 -6.68 21.87
N LEU A 392 13.24 -6.00 21.30
CA LEU A 392 11.83 -6.07 21.71
C LEU A 392 11.16 -7.35 21.22
N ASP A 393 11.71 -7.99 20.18
CA ASP A 393 11.25 -9.28 19.64
C ASP A 393 11.76 -10.49 20.43
N TRP A 394 12.94 -10.35 21.03
CA TRP A 394 13.59 -11.44 21.77
C TRP A 394 12.73 -12.10 22.87
N PRO A 395 11.94 -11.35 23.67
CA PRO A 395 11.00 -11.93 24.63
C PRO A 395 10.05 -12.98 24.01
N THR A 396 9.58 -12.81 22.78
CA THR A 396 8.64 -13.74 22.13
C THR A 396 9.25 -15.13 21.98
N ILE A 397 10.49 -15.21 21.46
CA ILE A 397 11.23 -16.47 21.33
C ILE A 397 11.58 -17.02 22.71
N ARG A 398 12.13 -16.17 23.60
CA ARG A 398 12.65 -16.60 24.91
C ARG A 398 11.55 -17.14 25.84
N ASP A 399 10.45 -16.42 25.95
CA ASP A 399 9.42 -16.70 26.96
C ASP A 399 8.51 -17.86 26.56
N ASN A 400 8.40 -18.14 25.26
CA ASN A 400 7.66 -19.26 24.70
C ASN A 400 8.55 -20.47 24.31
N PHE A 401 9.84 -20.46 24.67
CA PHE A 401 10.75 -21.54 24.29
C PHE A 401 10.27 -22.92 24.79
N ALA A 402 10.35 -23.91 23.91
CA ALA A 402 9.83 -25.27 24.02
C ALA A 402 8.28 -25.38 24.09
N ALA A 403 7.55 -24.38 23.61
CA ALA A 403 6.11 -24.48 23.41
C ALA A 403 5.76 -25.42 22.24
N ASP A 404 4.70 -26.21 22.43
CA ASP A 404 4.05 -26.97 21.36
C ASP A 404 2.95 -26.09 20.75
N LEU A 405 3.16 -25.71 19.48
CA LEU A 405 2.33 -24.77 18.73
C LEU A 405 1.59 -25.48 17.57
N SER A 406 1.75 -26.79 17.42
CA SER A 406 1.22 -27.60 16.32
C SER A 406 -0.32 -27.63 16.21
N GLY A 407 -1.02 -27.17 17.26
CA GLY A 407 -2.48 -27.02 17.26
C GLY A 407 -2.97 -25.61 16.94
N MET A 408 -2.07 -24.66 16.69
CA MET A 408 -2.38 -23.27 16.34
C MET A 408 -2.47 -23.08 14.83
N SER A 409 -3.03 -21.95 14.38
CA SER A 409 -2.82 -21.51 13.00
C SER A 409 -1.38 -21.04 12.82
N GLU A 410 -0.90 -20.93 11.58
CA GLU A 410 0.45 -20.47 11.29
C GLU A 410 0.73 -19.07 11.86
N TYR A 411 -0.21 -18.13 11.69
CA TYR A 411 -0.14 -16.82 12.31
C TYR A 411 -0.01 -16.89 13.84
N ASP A 412 -0.86 -17.69 14.49
CA ASP A 412 -0.85 -17.83 15.94
C ASP A 412 0.44 -18.49 16.44
N ALA A 413 0.98 -19.47 15.72
CA ALA A 413 2.27 -20.08 16.03
C ALA A 413 3.40 -19.06 15.87
N TYR A 414 3.40 -18.28 14.78
CA TYR A 414 4.40 -17.24 14.51
C TYR A 414 4.47 -16.21 15.63
N VAL A 415 3.35 -15.64 16.06
CA VAL A 415 3.34 -14.65 17.16
C VAL A 415 3.69 -15.25 18.53
N HIS A 416 3.80 -16.58 18.64
CA HIS A 416 4.34 -17.30 19.80
C HIS A 416 5.79 -17.78 19.58
N GLY A 417 6.42 -17.40 18.48
CA GLY A 417 7.85 -17.62 18.20
C GLY A 417 8.18 -18.81 17.30
N ASP A 418 7.20 -19.41 16.61
CA ASP A 418 7.45 -20.38 15.54
C ASP A 418 7.84 -19.65 14.25
N ILE A 419 9.11 -19.27 14.14
CA ILE A 419 9.63 -18.55 12.96
C ILE A 419 9.93 -19.52 11.81
N THR A 420 10.09 -20.81 12.10
CA THR A 420 10.41 -21.83 11.09
C THR A 420 9.19 -22.56 10.52
N GLY A 421 8.02 -22.36 11.13
CA GLY A 421 6.73 -22.92 10.71
C GLY A 421 6.60 -24.42 10.99
N ASP A 422 7.33 -24.96 11.96
CA ASP A 422 7.37 -26.40 12.24
C ASP A 422 6.40 -26.86 13.34
N GLY A 423 5.64 -25.92 13.91
CA GLY A 423 4.68 -26.13 14.98
C GLY A 423 5.31 -26.16 16.37
N ALA A 424 6.53 -25.66 16.54
CA ALA A 424 7.18 -25.48 17.83
C ALA A 424 7.92 -24.15 17.90
N ASN A 425 8.18 -23.67 19.12
CA ASN A 425 9.22 -22.67 19.35
C ASN A 425 10.38 -23.39 20.03
N ASP A 426 11.44 -23.70 19.30
CA ASP A 426 12.56 -24.47 19.80
C ASP A 426 13.94 -23.93 19.37
N LEU A 427 14.95 -24.82 19.36
CA LEU A 427 16.31 -24.44 18.98
C LEU A 427 16.39 -23.98 17.51
N ALA A 428 15.55 -24.51 16.62
CA ALA A 428 15.47 -24.09 15.23
C ALA A 428 15.06 -22.62 15.13
N ASP A 429 14.00 -22.22 15.85
CA ASP A 429 13.51 -20.85 15.86
C ASP A 429 14.51 -19.87 16.48
N PHE A 430 15.14 -20.29 17.58
CA PHE A 430 16.24 -19.52 18.17
C PHE A 430 17.40 -19.29 17.18
N ILE A 431 17.79 -20.33 16.44
CA ILE A 431 18.88 -20.24 15.46
C ILE A 431 18.50 -19.27 14.33
N GLU A 432 17.26 -19.34 13.87
CA GLU A 432 16.78 -18.50 12.78
C GLU A 432 16.61 -17.04 13.19
N PHE A 433 15.99 -16.77 14.35
CA PHE A 433 15.94 -15.43 14.92
C PHE A 433 17.34 -14.82 15.08
N LYS A 434 18.28 -15.60 15.66
CA LYS A 434 19.69 -15.16 15.79
C LYS A 434 20.32 -14.87 14.43
N ARG A 435 20.05 -15.70 13.41
CA ARG A 435 20.61 -15.52 12.06
C ARG A 435 20.16 -14.18 11.48
N ILE A 436 18.87 -13.87 11.58
CA ILE A 436 18.26 -12.63 11.07
C ILE A 436 18.77 -11.43 11.86
N PHE A 437 18.70 -11.48 13.19
CA PHE A 437 19.18 -10.41 14.07
C PHE A 437 20.67 -10.10 13.83
N VAL A 438 21.54 -11.11 13.78
CA VAL A 438 22.98 -10.91 13.56
C VAL A 438 23.28 -10.38 12.17
N ALA A 439 22.47 -10.72 11.16
CA ALA A 439 22.61 -10.15 9.83
C ALA A 439 22.29 -8.64 9.82
N ALA A 440 21.30 -8.20 10.59
CA ALA A 440 20.92 -6.79 10.71
C ALA A 440 21.87 -5.99 11.61
N HIS A 441 22.18 -6.51 12.80
CA HIS A 441 22.80 -5.73 13.90
C HIS A 441 24.21 -6.22 14.30
N GLY A 442 24.63 -7.38 13.82
CA GLY A 442 25.92 -7.99 14.16
C GLY A 442 25.92 -8.84 15.44
N LEU A 443 27.00 -9.63 15.60
CA LEU A 443 27.11 -10.60 16.69
C LEU A 443 27.23 -9.96 18.08
N GLU A 444 27.88 -8.80 18.17
CA GLU A 444 28.09 -8.09 19.44
C GLU A 444 26.77 -7.58 20.01
N ALA A 445 25.88 -7.04 19.17
CA ALA A 445 24.55 -6.59 19.56
C ALA A 445 23.72 -7.77 20.09
N PHE A 446 23.74 -8.90 19.39
CA PHE A 446 23.05 -10.12 19.85
C PHE A 446 23.56 -10.58 21.22
N GLN A 447 24.89 -10.58 21.42
CA GLN A 447 25.50 -10.93 22.71
C GLN A 447 25.07 -9.98 23.84
N ALA A 448 24.97 -8.68 23.55
CA ALA A 448 24.51 -7.68 24.52
C ALA A 448 23.04 -7.89 24.92
N MET A 449 22.18 -8.18 23.94
CA MET A 449 20.76 -8.48 24.16
C MET A 449 20.57 -9.72 25.04
N VAL A 450 21.17 -10.86 24.67
CA VAL A 450 20.97 -12.13 25.43
C VAL A 450 21.67 -12.15 26.79
N SER A 451 22.69 -11.31 27.00
CA SER A 451 23.36 -11.19 28.31
C SER A 451 22.62 -10.26 29.28
N GLY A 452 21.53 -9.62 28.85
CA GLY A 452 20.78 -8.65 29.64
C GLY A 452 21.50 -7.31 29.83
N ALA A 453 22.61 -7.07 29.12
CA ALA A 453 23.36 -5.83 29.19
C ALA A 453 22.69 -4.66 28.46
N ALA A 454 21.74 -4.96 27.57
CA ALA A 454 20.97 -3.98 26.80
C ALA A 454 19.73 -3.44 27.51
N VAL A 455 19.29 -4.02 28.63
CA VAL A 455 18.18 -3.48 29.44
C VAL A 455 18.75 -2.47 30.43
N PRO A 456 18.45 -1.16 30.34
CA PRO A 456 18.79 -0.23 31.41
C PRO A 456 17.96 -0.59 32.63
N GLU A 457 18.45 -1.46 33.50
CA GLU A 457 17.92 -1.52 34.85
C GLU A 457 18.12 -0.14 35.48
N PRO A 458 17.10 0.48 36.12
CA PRO A 458 17.32 1.68 36.88
C PRO A 458 18.35 1.32 37.94
N SER A 459 19.59 1.79 37.72
CA SER A 459 20.72 1.42 38.56
C SER A 459 20.31 1.51 40.02
N THR A 460 20.77 0.59 40.86
CA THR A 460 20.50 0.57 42.30
C THR A 460 20.69 1.93 42.98
N PHE A 461 21.45 2.85 42.36
CA PHE A 461 21.56 4.27 42.70
C PHE A 461 20.26 5.08 42.57
N VAL A 462 19.43 4.88 41.54
CA VAL A 462 18.13 5.54 41.35
C VAL A 462 17.11 5.05 42.38
N LEU A 463 17.07 3.74 42.63
CA LEU A 463 16.24 3.15 43.70
C LEU A 463 16.70 3.58 45.11
N ALA A 464 18.01 3.66 45.35
CA ALA A 464 18.55 4.18 46.61
C ALA A 464 18.33 5.69 46.80
N SER A 465 18.31 6.48 45.71
CA SER A 465 18.01 7.92 45.78
C SER A 465 16.52 8.20 46.02
N LEU A 466 15.61 7.39 45.47
CA LEU A 466 14.18 7.47 45.79
C LEU A 466 13.89 7.05 47.25
N LEU A 467 14.58 6.04 47.78
CA LEU A 467 14.47 5.64 49.19
C LEU A 467 15.02 6.69 50.17
N THR A 468 16.11 7.39 49.82
CA THR A 468 16.67 8.46 50.66
C THR A 468 15.81 9.73 50.62
N ILE A 469 15.21 10.08 49.48
CA ILE A 469 14.24 11.19 49.38
C ILE A 469 12.99 10.89 50.22
N GLY A 470 12.46 9.66 50.19
CA GLY A 470 11.31 9.25 51.00
C GLY A 470 11.54 9.35 52.52
N LEU A 471 12.77 9.12 53.00
CA LEU A 471 13.14 9.25 54.42
C LEU A 471 13.33 10.71 54.85
N VAL A 472 13.82 11.59 53.98
CA VAL A 472 13.98 13.03 54.28
C VAL A 472 12.63 13.75 54.41
N PHE A 473 11.61 13.35 53.66
CA PHE A 473 10.28 13.94 53.76
C PHE A 473 9.47 13.47 54.98
N LYS A 474 9.72 12.26 55.51
CA LYS A 474 9.11 11.82 56.79
C LYS A 474 9.69 12.54 58.01
N GLY A 475 10.96 12.97 57.96
CA GLY A 475 11.61 13.71 59.05
C GLY A 475 11.14 15.16 59.22
N ARG A 476 10.68 15.82 58.14
CA ARG A 476 10.27 17.24 58.17
C ARG A 476 8.83 17.49 58.65
N ILE A 477 7.95 16.49 58.62
CA ILE A 477 6.54 16.65 59.02
C ILE A 477 6.34 16.56 60.54
N ILE A 478 7.28 15.94 61.28
CA ILE A 478 7.15 15.74 62.74
C ILE A 478 7.59 16.98 63.56
N GLY A 479 8.33 17.93 62.96
CA GLY A 479 8.92 19.08 63.67
C GLY A 479 8.06 20.33 63.84
N ARG A 480 6.83 20.40 63.32
CA ARG A 480 6.07 21.67 63.22
C ARG A 480 4.78 21.75 64.04
N LYS A 481 4.63 20.95 65.11
CA LYS A 481 3.55 21.10 66.11
C LYS A 481 4.11 21.36 67.50
N ARG A 482 4.41 22.61 67.82
CA ARG A 482 4.33 23.20 69.18
C ARG A 482 4.77 24.66 69.17
N SER A 483 3.80 25.58 69.19
CA SER A 483 3.75 26.73 70.11
C SER A 483 2.71 27.77 69.63
N GLN A 484 1.45 27.61 70.02
CA GLN A 484 0.57 28.76 70.31
C GLN A 484 -0.44 28.35 71.38
N HIS A 485 -0.14 28.71 72.63
CA HIS A 485 -1.12 28.89 73.69
C HIS A 485 -0.76 30.16 74.46
N ALA A 486 -1.66 31.14 74.33
CA ALA A 486 -2.14 32.14 75.30
C ALA A 486 -1.14 32.98 76.12
N ALA A 487 -1.31 34.31 76.07
CA ALA A 487 -1.60 35.11 77.27
C ALA A 487 -2.07 36.54 76.91
N VAL A 488 -3.24 36.88 77.46
CA VAL A 488 -3.86 38.19 77.81
C VAL A 488 -4.28 39.12 76.67
#